data_AF-A0A1Z9S0K4-F1
#
_entry.id   AF-A0A1Z9S0K4-F1
#
_cell.length_a   1.000
_cell.length_b   1.000
_cell.length_c   1.000
_cell.angle_alpha   90.00
_cell.angle_beta   90.00
_cell.angle_gamma   90.00
#
_symmetry.space_group_name_H-M   'P 1'
#
loop_
_entity.id
_entity.type
_entity.pdbx_description
1 polymer ?
#
loop_
_entity_poly.entity_id
_entity_poly.type
_entity_poly.pdbx_seq_one_letter_code
_entity_poly.pdbx_strand_id
1 'polypeptide(L)'
;MQAPLPPPQAAASPYQPPAGAMAKGSMYTFQKWLMIGMILLVFSAVMAQFPLSSSAPNVTDYDLTDEKEADQYLDDVDSYDGQVALFGAFSTILQSGAIVMLGYAFFRESQEDTNQHVAVRITMMLAGVVMVTSIVGRGFSLF
;
A
#
# COMPACT_ATOMS: atom_id res chain seq x y z
N MET A 1 -49.03 -37.87 -4.76
CA MET A 1 -49.18 -36.41 -4.60
C MET A 1 -48.08 -35.76 -5.41
N GLN A 2 -48.42 -35.05 -6.49
CA GLN A 2 -47.45 -34.45 -7.42
C GLN A 2 -46.96 -33.12 -6.82
N ALA A 3 -45.64 -32.92 -6.76
CA ALA A 3 -45.05 -31.71 -6.19
C ALA A 3 -45.44 -30.48 -7.03
N PRO A 4 -45.79 -29.33 -6.42
CA PRO A 4 -46.15 -28.12 -7.16
C PRO A 4 -45.01 -27.67 -8.08
N LEU A 5 -45.34 -27.38 -9.34
CA LEU A 5 -44.41 -26.79 -10.30
C LEU A 5 -43.89 -25.44 -9.79
N PRO A 6 -42.61 -25.10 -9.99
CA PRO A 6 -42.05 -23.82 -9.60
C PRO A 6 -42.79 -22.68 -10.34
N PRO A 7 -43.06 -21.55 -9.67
CA PRO A 7 -43.79 -20.44 -10.28
C PRO A 7 -43.02 -19.89 -11.50
N PRO A 8 -43.74 -19.43 -12.54
CA PRO A 8 -43.11 -18.85 -13.73
C PRO A 8 -42.29 -17.62 -13.33
N GLN A 9 -41.04 -17.58 -13.79
CA GLN A 9 -40.16 -16.42 -13.61
C GLN A 9 -40.84 -15.19 -14.19
N ALA A 10 -41.18 -14.24 -13.33
CA ALA A 10 -41.80 -12.98 -13.73
C ALA A 10 -40.90 -12.27 -14.74
N ALA A 11 -41.46 -11.89 -15.89
CA ALA A 11 -40.75 -11.09 -16.89
C ALA A 11 -40.24 -9.80 -16.24
N ALA A 12 -38.96 -9.49 -16.42
CA ALA A 12 -38.33 -8.30 -15.85
C ALA A 12 -39.11 -7.04 -16.28
N SER A 13 -39.60 -6.28 -15.30
CA SER A 13 -40.39 -5.07 -15.56
C SER A 13 -39.48 -3.99 -16.18
N PRO A 14 -39.94 -3.21 -17.19
CA PRO A 14 -39.17 -2.09 -17.75
C PRO A 14 -38.79 -1.00 -16.73
N TYR A 15 -39.44 -0.97 -15.57
CA TYR A 15 -39.13 -0.07 -14.46
C TYR A 15 -38.21 -0.69 -13.40
N GLN A 16 -37.86 -1.97 -13.54
CA GLN A 16 -36.86 -2.59 -12.69
C GLN A 16 -35.49 -2.09 -13.18
N PRO A 17 -34.65 -1.52 -12.30
CA PRO A 17 -33.30 -1.16 -12.69
C PRO A 17 -32.61 -2.41 -13.26
N PRO A 18 -31.85 -2.27 -14.37
CA PRO A 18 -31.21 -3.41 -15.00
C PRO A 18 -30.41 -4.18 -13.95
N ALA A 19 -30.44 -5.52 -13.96
CA ALA A 19 -29.66 -6.33 -13.01
C ALA A 19 -28.16 -5.96 -13.03
N GLY A 20 -27.65 -5.47 -14.17
CA GLY A 20 -26.29 -4.92 -14.31
C GLY A 20 -26.04 -3.57 -13.62
N ALA A 21 -27.07 -2.77 -13.33
CA ALA A 21 -26.95 -1.55 -12.53
C ALA A 21 -26.71 -1.85 -11.03
N MET A 22 -27.09 -3.05 -10.55
CA MET A 22 -26.74 -3.52 -9.21
C MET A 22 -25.28 -4.00 -9.09
N ALA A 23 -24.56 -4.22 -10.21
CA ALA A 23 -23.14 -4.59 -10.18
C ALA A 23 -22.19 -3.41 -9.88
N LYS A 24 -22.74 -2.18 -9.79
CA LYS A 24 -21.96 -0.96 -9.52
C LYS A 24 -21.33 -0.93 -8.11
N GLY A 25 -21.71 -1.87 -7.22
CA GLY A 25 -21.05 -2.09 -5.92
C GLY A 25 -19.68 -2.79 -6.01
N SER A 26 -19.30 -3.35 -7.16
CA SER A 26 -18.07 -4.13 -7.30
C SER A 26 -16.78 -3.29 -7.32
N MET A 27 -16.83 -2.00 -7.68
CA MET A 27 -15.60 -1.19 -7.84
C MET A 27 -14.93 -0.79 -6.52
N TYR A 28 -15.65 -0.79 -5.39
CA TYR A 28 -15.16 -0.26 -4.10
C TYR A 28 -15.21 -1.29 -2.96
N THR A 29 -14.90 -2.55 -3.24
CA THR A 29 -14.88 -3.60 -2.21
C THR A 29 -13.64 -3.50 -1.32
N PHE A 30 -13.78 -3.87 -0.04
CA PHE A 30 -12.68 -3.93 0.92
C PHE A 30 -11.49 -4.73 0.36
N GLN A 31 -11.75 -5.89 -0.24
CA GLN A 31 -10.71 -6.72 -0.84
C GLN A 31 -9.87 -5.98 -1.89
N LYS A 32 -10.47 -5.12 -2.71
CA LYS A 32 -9.74 -4.36 -3.74
C LYS A 32 -8.83 -3.30 -3.12
N TRP A 33 -9.34 -2.54 -2.14
CA TRP A 33 -8.52 -1.56 -1.42
C TRP A 33 -7.40 -2.21 -0.61
N LEU A 34 -7.68 -3.35 0.02
CA LEU A 34 -6.69 -4.16 0.72
C LEU A 34 -5.59 -4.61 -0.25
N MET A 35 -5.96 -5.14 -1.42
CA MET A 35 -5.00 -5.61 -2.41
C MET A 35 -4.13 -4.47 -2.97
N ILE A 36 -4.73 -3.31 -3.28
CA ILE A 36 -4.00 -2.13 -3.76
C ILE A 36 -2.99 -1.65 -2.70
N GLY A 37 -3.43 -1.52 -1.44
CA GLY A 37 -2.56 -1.12 -0.34
C GLY A 37 -1.40 -2.10 -0.12
N MET A 38 -1.67 -3.41 -0.18
CA MET A 38 -0.62 -4.43 -0.05
C MET A 38 0.38 -4.41 -1.22
N ILE A 39 -0.09 -4.26 -2.46
CA ILE A 39 0.78 -4.15 -3.64
C ILE A 39 1.66 -2.91 -3.53
N LEU A 40 1.10 -1.77 -3.13
CA LEU A 40 1.85 -0.53 -2.97
C LEU A 40 2.93 -0.67 -1.87
N LEU A 41 2.64 -1.41 -0.81
CA LEU A 41 3.58 -1.69 0.27
C LEU A 41 4.75 -2.57 -0.21
N VAL A 42 4.46 -3.61 -1.00
CA VAL A 42 5.51 -4.44 -1.63
C VAL A 42 6.35 -3.60 -2.58
N PHE A 43 5.73 -2.77 -3.42
CA PHE A 43 6.45 -1.90 -4.36
C PHE A 43 7.35 -0.89 -3.64
N SER A 44 6.87 -0.30 -2.55
CA SER A 44 7.66 0.55 -1.65
C SER A 44 8.89 -0.17 -1.11
N ALA A 45 8.75 -1.41 -0.65
CA ALA A 45 9.87 -2.20 -0.11
C ALA A 45 10.92 -2.52 -1.19
N VAL A 46 10.48 -2.82 -2.42
CA VAL A 46 11.40 -3.04 -3.55
C VAL A 46 12.13 -1.76 -3.91
N MET A 47 11.45 -0.60 -3.89
CA MET A 47 12.07 0.70 -4.17
C MET A 47 13.23 1.05 -3.23
N ALA A 48 13.15 0.65 -1.95
CA ALA A 48 14.25 0.83 -0.99
C ALA A 48 15.50 0.01 -1.33
N GLN A 49 15.40 -1.02 -2.17
CA GLN A 49 16.53 -1.90 -2.53
C GLN A 49 17.24 -1.47 -3.83
N PHE A 50 16.71 -0.48 -4.55
CA PHE A 50 17.34 0.01 -5.79
C PHE A 50 18.76 0.55 -5.63
N PRO A 51 19.11 1.31 -4.58
CA PRO A 51 20.52 1.59 -4.30
C PRO A 51 21.21 0.28 -3.94
N LEU A 52 21.86 -0.32 -4.93
CA LEU A 52 22.53 -1.60 -4.78
C LEU A 52 23.78 -1.39 -3.92
N SER A 53 23.99 -2.25 -2.93
CA SER A 53 25.22 -2.21 -2.14
C SER A 53 26.46 -2.49 -3.00
N SER A 54 26.28 -3.18 -4.12
CA SER A 54 27.36 -3.46 -5.07
C SER A 54 27.74 -2.27 -5.96
N SER A 55 26.93 -1.22 -6.02
CA SER A 55 27.24 0.00 -6.77
C SER A 55 27.76 1.14 -5.88
N ALA A 56 28.06 0.84 -4.61
CA ALA A 56 28.73 1.78 -3.73
C ALA A 56 30.17 2.01 -4.23
N PRO A 57 30.65 3.26 -4.28
CA PRO A 57 32.03 3.57 -4.64
C PRO A 57 33.01 2.83 -3.72
N ASN A 58 34.03 2.21 -4.31
CA ASN A 58 35.04 1.49 -3.57
C ASN A 58 36.36 2.26 -3.60
N VAL A 59 36.91 2.52 -2.42
CA VAL A 59 38.17 3.23 -2.24
C VAL A 59 39.35 2.58 -2.99
N THR A 60 39.30 1.27 -3.25
CA THR A 60 40.39 0.56 -3.96
C THR A 60 40.44 0.86 -5.47
N ASP A 61 39.39 1.50 -6.01
CA ASP A 61 39.28 1.78 -7.44
C ASP A 61 39.88 3.15 -7.81
N TYR A 62 40.36 3.90 -6.82
CA TYR A 62 40.90 5.27 -6.96
C TYR A 62 42.29 5.36 -6.31
N ASP A 63 43.19 6.13 -6.92
CA ASP A 63 44.45 6.52 -6.30
C ASP A 63 44.24 7.76 -5.41
N LEU A 64 44.02 7.54 -4.12
CA LEU A 64 43.84 8.63 -3.14
C LEU A 64 45.07 9.53 -2.95
N THR A 65 46.21 9.17 -3.55
CA THR A 65 47.41 10.03 -3.52
C THR A 65 47.43 11.04 -4.66
N ASP A 66 46.59 10.87 -5.68
CA ASP A 66 46.27 11.89 -6.69
C ASP A 66 45.06 12.71 -6.21
N GLU A 67 45.23 14.03 -6.07
CA GLU A 67 44.15 14.95 -5.64
C GLU A 67 42.92 14.83 -6.54
N LYS A 68 43.09 14.61 -7.84
CA LYS A 68 41.97 14.54 -8.77
C LYS A 68 41.14 13.28 -8.58
N GLU A 69 41.79 12.14 -8.34
CA GLU A 69 41.09 10.87 -8.10
C GLU A 69 40.50 10.81 -6.69
N ALA A 70 41.13 11.46 -5.72
CA ALA A 70 40.57 11.66 -4.37
C ALA A 70 39.29 12.50 -4.40
N ASP A 71 39.27 13.62 -5.14
CA ASP A 71 38.07 14.44 -5.32
C ASP A 71 36.97 13.67 -6.05
N GLN A 72 37.33 12.84 -7.05
CA GLN A 72 36.38 12.03 -7.79
C GLN A 72 35.71 10.96 -6.90
N TYR A 73 36.46 10.30 -6.03
CA TYR A 73 35.90 9.37 -5.06
C TYR A 73 34.88 10.05 -4.13
N LEU A 74 35.18 11.26 -3.64
CA LEU A 74 34.26 12.00 -2.78
C LEU A 74 32.96 12.41 -3.51
N ASP A 75 33.06 12.83 -4.76
CA ASP A 75 31.90 13.15 -5.61
C ASP A 75 31.03 11.91 -5.86
N ASP A 76 31.66 10.77 -6.16
CA ASP A 76 30.96 9.51 -6.38
C ASP A 76 30.25 9.01 -5.10
N VAL A 77 30.86 9.20 -3.91
CA VAL A 77 30.23 8.88 -2.62
C VAL A 77 29.04 9.77 -2.33
N ASP A 78 29.17 11.09 -2.50
CA ASP A 78 28.06 12.03 -2.28
C ASP A 78 26.89 11.76 -3.25
N SER A 79 27.20 11.45 -4.50
CA SER A 79 26.21 11.05 -5.51
C SER A 79 25.49 9.75 -5.14
N TYR A 80 26.22 8.74 -4.64
CA TYR A 80 25.63 7.48 -4.17
C TYR A 80 24.73 7.70 -2.95
N ASP A 81 25.18 8.47 -1.96
CA ASP A 81 24.40 8.80 -0.76
C ASP A 81 23.14 9.59 -1.11
N GLY A 82 23.24 10.52 -2.07
CA GLY A 82 22.10 11.23 -2.65
C GLY A 82 21.06 10.28 -3.26
N GLN A 83 21.51 9.25 -3.98
CA GLN A 83 20.62 8.22 -4.53
C GLN A 83 19.97 7.38 -3.43
N VAL A 84 20.73 6.94 -2.42
CA VAL A 84 20.20 6.21 -1.26
C VAL A 84 19.12 7.03 -0.57
N ALA A 85 19.39 8.31 -0.31
CA ALA A 85 18.43 9.22 0.31
C ALA A 85 17.17 9.39 -0.54
N LEU A 86 17.32 9.56 -1.85
CA LEU A 86 16.19 9.71 -2.77
C LEU A 86 15.28 8.47 -2.76
N PHE A 87 15.84 7.29 -2.97
CA PHE A 87 15.08 6.04 -3.00
C PHE A 87 14.50 5.69 -1.63
N GLY A 88 15.21 5.99 -0.53
CA GLY A 88 14.70 5.88 0.83
C GLY A 88 13.50 6.80 1.10
N ALA A 89 13.57 8.06 0.65
CA ALA A 89 12.46 9.01 0.76
C ALA A 89 11.25 8.57 -0.07
N PHE A 90 11.45 8.14 -1.33
CA PHE A 90 10.39 7.60 -2.17
C PHE A 90 9.74 6.36 -1.56
N SER A 91 10.55 5.42 -1.05
CA SER A 91 10.06 4.24 -0.35
C SER A 91 9.18 4.62 0.84
N THR A 92 9.63 5.57 1.66
CA THR A 92 8.90 6.06 2.85
C THR A 92 7.56 6.71 2.47
N ILE A 93 7.54 7.54 1.42
CA ILE A 93 6.31 8.17 0.91
C ILE A 93 5.33 7.09 0.44
N LEU A 94 5.79 6.13 -0.36
CA LEU A 94 4.95 5.04 -0.85
C LEU A 94 4.44 4.14 0.29
N GLN A 95 5.29 3.86 1.30
CA GLN A 95 4.92 3.07 2.46
C GLN A 95 3.83 3.78 3.28
N SER A 96 3.99 5.08 3.53
CA SER A 96 3.00 5.86 4.26
C SER A 96 1.67 5.92 3.51
N GLY A 97 1.70 6.14 2.19
CA GLY A 97 0.50 6.09 1.34
C GLY A 97 -0.19 4.72 1.35
N ALA A 98 0.58 3.64 1.31
CA ALA A 98 0.06 2.27 1.40
C ALA A 98 -0.65 2.02 2.74
N ILE A 99 -0.01 2.40 3.85
CA ILE A 99 -0.59 2.22 5.19
C ILE A 99 -1.87 3.07 5.35
N VAL A 100 -1.90 4.29 4.83
CA VAL A 100 -3.11 5.13 4.85
C VAL A 100 -4.24 4.48 4.05
N MET A 101 -3.98 3.96 2.85
CA MET A 101 -4.99 3.25 2.07
C MET A 101 -5.50 1.99 2.77
N LEU A 102 -4.60 1.22 3.40
CA LEU A 102 -4.98 0.04 4.18
C LEU A 102 -5.86 0.47 5.37
N GLY A 103 -5.44 1.45 6.15
CA GLY A 103 -6.21 2.00 7.27
C GLY A 103 -7.60 2.47 6.82
N TYR A 104 -7.69 3.19 5.70
CA TYR A 104 -8.96 3.58 5.09
C TYR A 104 -9.85 2.39 4.75
N ALA A 105 -9.29 1.32 4.17
CA ALA A 105 -10.03 0.09 3.88
C ALA A 105 -10.64 -0.53 5.14
N PHE A 106 -9.85 -0.63 6.22
CA PHE A 106 -10.30 -1.13 7.52
C PHE A 106 -11.41 -0.27 8.13
N PHE A 107 -11.26 1.06 8.10
CA PHE A 107 -12.30 1.97 8.60
C PHE A 107 -13.59 1.88 7.79
N ARG A 108 -13.48 1.83 6.46
CA ARG A 108 -14.63 1.71 5.57
C ARG A 108 -15.40 0.41 5.84
N GLU A 109 -14.71 -0.72 5.87
CA GLU A 109 -15.32 -2.03 6.12
C GLU A 109 -16.03 -2.07 7.49
N SER A 110 -15.41 -1.48 8.51
CA SER A 110 -16.02 -1.41 9.85
C SER A 110 -17.35 -0.66 9.89
N GLN A 111 -17.58 0.28 8.96
CA GLN A 111 -18.78 1.11 8.92
C GLN A 111 -19.84 0.58 7.95
N GLU A 112 -19.43 0.05 6.80
CA GLU A 112 -20.34 -0.33 5.71
C GLU A 112 -21.01 -1.70 5.93
N ASP A 113 -20.35 -2.67 6.58
CA ASP A 113 -20.96 -3.98 6.81
C ASP A 113 -21.80 -4.02 8.09
N THR A 114 -23.12 -3.99 7.92
CA THR A 114 -24.08 -4.04 9.04
C THR A 114 -24.32 -5.48 9.54
N ASN A 115 -23.90 -6.49 8.78
CA ASN A 115 -24.11 -7.91 9.13
C ASN A 115 -23.00 -8.48 10.00
N GLN A 116 -21.91 -7.73 10.22
CA GLN A 116 -20.82 -8.15 11.10
C GLN A 116 -21.16 -7.93 12.58
N HIS A 117 -20.72 -8.87 13.42
CA HIS A 117 -20.75 -8.69 14.87
C HIS A 117 -20.01 -7.42 15.29
N VAL A 118 -20.55 -6.70 16.26
CA VAL A 118 -19.98 -5.44 16.79
C VAL A 118 -18.51 -5.59 17.18
N ALA A 119 -18.13 -6.74 17.75
CA ALA A 119 -16.74 -7.04 18.11
C ALA A 119 -15.79 -7.00 16.90
N VAL A 120 -16.23 -7.49 15.74
CA VAL A 120 -15.43 -7.48 14.50
C VAL A 120 -15.26 -6.05 14.00
N ARG A 121 -16.33 -5.25 14.02
CA ARG A 121 -16.29 -3.84 13.60
C ARG A 121 -15.32 -3.01 14.46
N ILE A 122 -15.36 -3.19 15.78
CA ILE A 122 -14.42 -2.54 16.71
C ILE A 122 -12.99 -3.01 16.43
N THR A 123 -12.77 -4.30 16.21
CA THR A 123 -11.44 -4.85 15.89
C THR A 123 -10.88 -4.25 14.60
N MET A 124 -11.70 -4.12 13.55
CA MET A 124 -11.30 -3.49 12.29
C MET A 124 -10.97 -2.01 12.48
N MET A 125 -11.75 -1.27 13.28
CA MET A 125 -11.42 0.12 13.62
C MET A 125 -10.08 0.22 14.36
N LEU A 126 -9.86 -0.61 15.39
CA LEU A 126 -8.61 -0.60 16.14
C LEU A 126 -7.41 -0.98 15.26
N ALA A 127 -7.57 -1.95 14.36
CA ALA A 127 -6.53 -2.30 13.39
C ALA A 127 -6.18 -1.12 12.48
N GLY A 128 -7.19 -0.39 11.98
CA GLY A 128 -6.99 0.83 11.20
C GLY A 128 -6.26 1.92 11.98
N VAL A 129 -6.65 2.16 13.24
CA VAL A 129 -5.96 3.13 14.12
C VAL A 129 -4.51 2.73 14.35
N VAL A 130 -4.25 1.48 14.74
CA VAL A 130 -2.88 0.97 14.99
C VAL A 130 -2.02 1.12 13.73
N MET A 131 -2.55 0.81 12.55
CA MET A 131 -1.84 1.01 11.29
C MET A 131 -1.45 2.47 11.07
N VAL A 132 -2.38 3.41 11.18
CA VAL A 132 -2.09 4.84 10.97
C VAL A 132 -1.14 5.37 12.03
N THR A 133 -1.34 5.02 13.30
CA THR A 133 -0.44 5.41 14.40
C THR A 133 0.96 4.82 14.23
N SER A 134 1.10 3.65 13.59
CA SER A 134 2.41 3.08 13.27
C SER A 134 3.24 3.91 12.29
N ILE A 135 2.63 4.80 11.51
CA ILE A 135 3.33 5.76 10.65
C ILE A 135 4.00 6.82 11.53
N VAL A 136 3.22 7.39 12.46
CA VAL A 136 3.69 8.42 13.39
C VAL A 136 4.78 7.85 14.29
N GLY A 137 4.58 6.65 14.85
CA GLY A 137 5.55 5.99 15.71
C GLY A 137 6.88 5.65 15.01
N ARG A 138 6.87 5.42 13.69
CA ARG A 138 8.09 5.20 12.89
C ARG A 138 8.77 6.51 12.47
N GLY A 139 8.02 7.59 12.32
CA GLY A 139 8.56 8.92 12.03
C GLY A 139 9.26 9.58 13.23
N PHE A 140 8.88 9.22 14.46
CA PHE A 140 9.60 9.57 15.68
C PHE A 140 10.67 8.52 16.01
N SER A 141 11.64 8.29 15.13
CA SER A 141 12.93 7.75 15.58
C SER A 141 13.67 8.88 16.28
N LEU A 142 13.78 8.81 17.61
CA LEU A 142 14.55 9.75 18.43
C LEU A 142 16.08 9.53 18.35
N PHE A 143 16.53 8.72 17.39
CA PHE A 143 17.92 8.35 17.18
C PHE A 143 18.19 8.21 15.68
#